data_AF-A0A8H4VM74-F1
#
_entry.id   AF-A0A8H4VM74-F1
#
_cell.length_a   1.000
_cell.length_b   1.000
_cell.length_c   1.000
_cell.angle_alpha   90.00
_cell.angle_beta   90.00
_cell.angle_gamma   90.00
#
_symmetry.space_group_name_H-M   'P 1'
#
loop_
_entity.id
_entity.type
_entity.pdbx_description
1 polymer ?
#
loop_
_entity_poly.entity_id
_entity_poly.type
_entity_poly.pdbx_seq_one_letter_code
_entity_poly.pdbx_strand_id
1 'polypeptide(L)'
;MASNFFASRPTAQRTTAKQPVEPALQPWVEKYRPKTIDDVSAQEHTVAILRKTLTSTNLPHMLFYGPPGTGKTSTILALARQLFGPDNFKNRVLELNASDERGISIVREKIKNFARQTPRAQAVASDGKTYPCPPTRSSSWTKQTQ
;
A
#
# COMPACT_ATOMS: atom_id res chain seq x y z
N MET A 1 34.99 43.19 24.29
CA MET A 1 34.11 42.84 23.17
C MET A 1 34.41 41.39 22.76
N ALA A 2 33.51 40.46 23.09
CA ALA A 2 33.47 39.15 22.43
C ALA A 2 31.98 38.79 22.36
N SER A 3 31.43 38.90 21.16
CA SER A 3 30.02 38.70 20.84
C SER A 3 29.63 37.24 21.02
N ASN A 4 28.50 37.02 21.69
CA ASN A 4 27.79 35.74 21.73
C ASN A 4 27.40 35.32 20.32
N PHE A 5 28.19 34.43 19.71
CA PHE A 5 27.91 33.82 18.40
C PHE A 5 27.04 32.55 18.49
N PHE A 6 26.64 32.13 19.70
CA PHE A 6 25.85 30.92 19.93
C PHE A 6 24.44 31.25 20.44
N ALA A 7 23.68 32.01 19.66
CA ALA A 7 22.23 32.10 19.86
C ALA A 7 21.58 30.86 19.24
N SER A 8 20.87 30.08 20.05
CA SER A 8 20.12 28.89 19.66
C SER A 8 19.14 29.21 18.53
N ARG A 9 19.40 28.69 17.32
CA ARG A 9 18.42 28.68 16.23
C ARG A 9 17.21 27.85 16.67
N PRO A 10 15.98 28.36 16.53
CA PRO A 10 14.80 27.53 16.72
C PRO A 10 14.83 26.42 15.67
N THR A 11 14.87 25.16 16.11
CA THR A 11 14.66 23.99 15.27
C THR A 11 13.22 24.04 14.76
N ALA A 12 13.02 24.63 13.58
CA ALA A 12 11.79 24.50 12.83
C ALA A 12 11.59 23.00 12.54
N GLN A 13 10.64 22.38 13.26
CA GLN A 13 10.19 21.03 12.95
C GLN A 13 9.63 21.07 11.53
N ARG A 14 10.38 20.54 10.57
CA ARG A 14 9.97 20.40 9.18
C ARG A 14 8.90 19.32 9.13
N THR A 15 7.66 19.69 9.43
CA THR A 15 6.49 18.88 9.10
C THR A 15 6.47 18.72 7.58
N THR A 16 6.84 17.54 7.09
CA THR A 16 6.69 17.18 5.67
C THR A 16 5.21 16.96 5.38
N ALA A 17 4.41 18.03 5.44
CA ALA A 17 3.12 18.04 4.80
C ALA A 17 3.37 17.90 3.29
N LYS A 18 2.81 16.85 2.66
CA LYS A 18 2.77 16.71 1.21
C LYS A 18 2.08 17.95 0.65
N GLN A 19 2.86 18.94 0.22
CA GLN A 19 2.32 20.06 -0.56
C GLN A 19 1.70 19.47 -1.83
N PRO A 20 0.51 19.93 -2.26
CA PRO A 20 -0.04 19.55 -3.54
C PRO A 20 0.91 20.08 -4.62
N VAL A 21 1.77 19.21 -5.13
CA VAL A 21 2.68 19.54 -6.24
C VAL A 21 1.80 19.84 -7.44
N GLU A 22 1.97 21.02 -8.05
CA GLU A 22 1.26 21.33 -9.30
C GLU A 22 1.49 20.20 -10.31
N PRO A 23 0.45 19.77 -11.06
CA PRO A 23 0.55 18.63 -11.97
C PRO A 23 1.60 18.82 -13.08
N ALA A 24 2.01 20.08 -13.34
CA ALA A 24 3.05 20.42 -14.29
C ALA A 24 4.49 20.12 -13.78
N LEU A 25 4.72 20.07 -12.47
CA LEU A 25 6.04 19.86 -11.86
C LEU A 25 6.25 18.43 -11.32
N GLN A 26 5.30 17.52 -11.59
CA GLN A 26 5.41 16.14 -11.14
C GLN A 26 6.49 15.39 -11.94
N PRO A 27 7.47 14.73 -11.28
CA PRO A 27 8.45 13.90 -11.96
C PRO A 27 7.78 12.83 -12.84
N TRP A 28 8.29 12.61 -14.04
CA TRP A 28 7.71 11.65 -14.98
C TRP A 28 7.62 10.23 -14.41
N VAL A 29 8.56 9.87 -13.54
CA VAL A 29 8.57 8.59 -12.82
C VAL A 29 7.30 8.38 -11.99
N GLU A 30 6.77 9.43 -11.37
CA GLU A 30 5.51 9.36 -10.62
C GLU A 30 4.29 9.53 -11.52
N LYS A 31 4.40 10.34 -12.58
CA LYS A 31 3.34 10.55 -13.56
C LYS A 31 2.97 9.26 -14.30
N TYR A 32 3.97 8.49 -14.71
CA TYR A 32 3.82 7.22 -15.44
C TYR A 32 3.89 5.99 -14.53
N ARG A 33 3.78 6.16 -13.21
CA ARG A 33 3.73 5.01 -12.29
C ARG A 33 2.51 4.15 -12.61
N PRO A 34 2.68 2.83 -12.86
CA PRO A 34 1.57 1.91 -13.15
C PRO A 34 0.43 2.03 -12.14
N LYS A 35 -0.80 2.17 -12.65
CA LYS A 35 -2.02 2.23 -11.83
C LYS A 35 -2.73 0.88 -11.82
N THR A 36 -2.62 0.14 -12.91
CA THR A 36 -3.18 -1.19 -13.11
C THR A 36 -2.06 -2.22 -13.30
N ILE A 37 -2.39 -3.50 -13.11
CA ILE A 37 -1.44 -4.58 -13.36
C ILE A 37 -1.09 -4.69 -14.85
N ASP A 38 -2.01 -4.32 -15.73
CA ASP A 38 -1.79 -4.36 -17.18
C ASP A 38 -0.81 -3.29 -17.67
N ASP A 39 -0.62 -2.22 -16.90
CA ASP A 39 0.41 -1.18 -17.18
C ASP A 39 1.84 -1.65 -16.85
N VAL A 40 2.00 -2.83 -16.24
CA VAL A 40 3.31 -3.37 -15.84
C VAL A 40 3.89 -4.19 -17.00
N SER A 41 4.76 -3.57 -17.79
CA SER A 41 5.39 -4.21 -18.96
C SER A 41 6.56 -5.15 -18.63
N ALA A 42 7.03 -5.16 -17.37
CA ALA A 42 8.15 -5.98 -16.95
C ALA A 42 7.66 -7.26 -16.25
N GLN A 43 7.96 -8.42 -16.84
CA GLN A 43 7.75 -9.78 -16.31
C GLN A 43 6.33 -10.37 -16.50
N GLU A 44 6.06 -10.86 -17.72
CA GLU A 44 4.82 -11.57 -18.10
C GLU A 44 4.43 -12.70 -17.13
N HIS A 45 5.42 -13.48 -16.68
CA HIS A 45 5.16 -14.60 -15.76
C HIS A 45 4.65 -14.12 -14.39
N THR A 46 5.24 -13.06 -13.83
CA THR A 46 4.81 -12.48 -12.55
C THR A 46 3.42 -11.89 -12.68
N VAL A 47 3.17 -11.13 -13.76
CA VAL A 47 1.86 -10.53 -14.07
C VAL A 47 0.78 -11.61 -14.21
N ALA A 48 1.08 -12.73 -14.87
CA ALA A 48 0.14 -13.85 -15.01
C ALA A 48 -0.25 -14.46 -13.64
N ILE A 49 0.70 -14.63 -12.73
CA ILE A 49 0.42 -15.10 -11.36
C ILE A 49 -0.47 -14.09 -10.63
N LEU A 50 -0.13 -12.81 -10.72
CA LEU A 50 -0.89 -11.75 -10.07
C LEU A 50 -2.34 -11.66 -10.57
N ARG A 51 -2.55 -11.79 -11.88
CA ARG A 51 -3.90 -11.87 -12.48
C ARG A 51 -4.69 -13.05 -11.90
N LYS A 52 -4.08 -14.23 -11.78
CA LYS A 52 -4.72 -15.40 -11.15
C LYS A 52 -5.07 -15.14 -9.68
N THR A 53 -4.19 -14.47 -8.93
CA THR A 53 -4.46 -14.15 -7.52
C THR A 53 -5.61 -13.17 -7.34
N LEU A 54 -5.79 -12.21 -8.27
CA LEU A 54 -6.93 -11.28 -8.24
C LEU A 54 -8.26 -12.00 -8.45
N THR A 55 -8.32 -12.95 -9.38
CA THR A 55 -9.55 -13.73 -9.63
C THR A 55 -9.87 -14.67 -8.46
N SER A 56 -8.85 -15.22 -7.80
CA SER A 56 -9.02 -16.23 -6.74
C SER A 56 -9.47 -15.65 -5.39
N THR A 57 -9.48 -14.32 -5.19
CA THR A 57 -9.74 -13.61 -3.91
C THR A 57 -8.82 -14.01 -2.73
N ASN A 58 -8.01 -15.05 -2.89
CA ASN A 58 -7.04 -15.52 -1.92
C ASN A 58 -5.65 -15.01 -2.30
N LEU A 59 -5.14 -14.04 -1.55
CA LEU A 59 -3.81 -13.47 -1.76
C LEU A 59 -2.81 -14.13 -0.79
N PRO A 60 -1.88 -14.96 -1.27
CA PRO A 60 -0.81 -15.48 -0.43
C PRO A 60 0.16 -14.37 -0.01
N HIS A 61 1.00 -14.62 1.01
CA HIS A 61 2.11 -13.74 1.32
C HIS A 61 3.14 -13.79 0.18
N MET A 62 3.45 -12.63 -0.39
CA MET A 62 4.36 -12.51 -1.54
C MET A 62 5.60 -11.70 -1.17
N LEU A 63 6.76 -12.14 -1.66
CA LEU A 63 8.02 -11.43 -1.56
C LEU A 63 8.48 -10.99 -2.94
N PHE A 64 8.54 -9.69 -3.18
CA PHE A 64 9.05 -9.12 -4.42
C PHE A 64 10.53 -8.77 -4.24
N TYR A 65 11.40 -9.36 -5.06
CA TYR A 65 12.84 -9.11 -5.05
C TYR A 65 13.37 -8.83 -6.46
N GLY A 66 14.49 -8.13 -6.57
CA GLY A 66 15.15 -7.81 -7.84
C GLY A 66 15.83 -6.44 -7.86
N PRO A 67 16.49 -6.06 -8.97
CA PRO A 67 17.22 -4.80 -9.10
C PRO A 67 16.36 -3.55 -8.86
N PRO A 68 16.94 -2.40 -8.44
CA PRO A 68 16.17 -1.16 -8.31
C PRO A 68 15.56 -0.75 -9.67
N GLY A 69 14.38 -0.12 -9.64
CA GLY A 69 13.71 0.34 -10.86
C GLY A 69 12.85 -0.69 -11.61
N THR A 70 12.81 -1.96 -11.19
CA THR A 70 11.98 -3.00 -11.86
C THR A 70 10.48 -2.96 -11.49
N GLY A 71 9.98 -1.86 -10.94
CA GLY A 71 8.55 -1.69 -10.66
C GLY A 71 7.96 -2.53 -9.53
N LYS A 72 8.76 -3.15 -8.65
CA LYS A 72 8.26 -3.98 -7.51
C LYS A 72 7.22 -3.25 -6.65
N THR A 73 7.60 -2.11 -6.09
CA THR A 73 6.72 -1.29 -5.24
C THR A 73 5.50 -0.80 -6.03
N SER A 74 5.69 -0.40 -7.28
CA SER A 74 4.61 0.04 -8.16
C SER A 74 3.60 -1.08 -8.45
N THR A 75 4.08 -2.31 -8.63
CA THR A 75 3.26 -3.50 -8.91
C THR A 75 2.42 -3.87 -7.68
N ILE A 76 3.02 -3.87 -6.48
CA ILE A 76 2.30 -4.10 -5.22
C ILE A 76 1.19 -3.07 -5.04
N LEU A 77 1.49 -1.80 -5.35
CA LEU A 77 0.56 -0.70 -5.20
C LEU A 77 -0.60 -0.77 -6.22
N ALA A 78 -0.30 -1.13 -7.48
CA ALA A 78 -1.31 -1.35 -8.52
C ALA A 78 -2.22 -2.53 -8.17
N LEU A 79 -1.64 -3.64 -7.71
CA LEU A 79 -2.37 -4.82 -7.24
C LEU A 79 -3.32 -4.49 -6.08
N ALA A 80 -2.81 -3.79 -5.06
CA ALA A 80 -3.60 -3.41 -3.90
C ALA A 80 -4.77 -2.47 -4.26
N ARG A 81 -4.57 -1.56 -5.21
CA ARG A 81 -5.65 -0.71 -5.75
C ARG A 81 -6.71 -1.53 -6.50
N GLN A 82 -6.29 -2.51 -7.29
CA GLN A 82 -7.23 -3.40 -8.00
C GLN A 82 -7.95 -4.37 -7.08
N LEU A 83 -7.39 -4.73 -5.93
CA LEU A 83 -8.02 -5.66 -5.00
C LEU A 83 -9.05 -4.96 -4.09
N PHE A 84 -8.73 -3.77 -3.60
CA PHE A 84 -9.54 -3.08 -2.58
C PHE A 84 -10.35 -1.90 -3.12
N GLY A 85 -10.02 -1.37 -4.29
CA GLY A 85 -10.61 -0.14 -4.81
C GLY A 85 -10.23 1.10 -3.98
N PRO A 86 -10.59 2.30 -4.45
CA PRO A 86 -10.15 3.55 -3.82
C PRO A 86 -10.69 3.76 -2.40
N ASP A 87 -11.91 3.29 -2.10
CA ASP A 87 -12.55 3.50 -0.80
C ASP A 87 -11.95 2.62 0.29
N ASN A 88 -11.72 1.33 -0.01
CA ASN A 88 -11.18 0.40 0.98
C ASN A 88 -9.63 0.42 1.04
N PHE A 89 -8.94 1.00 0.05
CA PHE A 89 -7.48 0.99 -0.03
C PHE A 89 -6.82 1.52 1.25
N LYS A 90 -7.25 2.69 1.75
CA LYS A 90 -6.67 3.31 2.95
C LYS A 90 -6.90 2.53 4.24
N ASN A 91 -8.01 1.79 4.30
CA ASN A 91 -8.41 1.04 5.49
C ASN A 91 -7.87 -0.40 5.48
N ARG A 92 -7.51 -0.92 4.31
CA ARG A 92 -7.09 -2.33 4.12
C ARG A 92 -5.63 -2.50 3.72
N VAL A 93 -4.91 -1.42 3.43
CA VAL A 93 -3.49 -1.46 3.04
C VAL A 93 -2.66 -0.67 4.03
N LEU A 94 -1.67 -1.35 4.63
CA LEU A 94 -0.63 -0.73 5.45
C LEU A 94 0.69 -0.74 4.67
N GLU A 95 1.15 0.44 4.27
CA GLU A 95 2.48 0.63 3.71
C GLU A 95 3.45 1.02 4.83
N LEU A 96 4.48 0.20 5.05
CA LEU A 96 5.54 0.51 5.99
C LEU A 96 6.85 0.68 5.21
N ASN A 97 7.36 1.90 5.17
CA ASN A 97 8.64 2.21 4.55
C ASN A 97 9.76 2.18 5.59
N ALA A 98 10.91 1.66 5.19
CA ALA A 98 12.08 1.53 6.07
C ALA A 98 12.64 2.89 6.54
N SER A 99 12.39 3.97 5.79
CA SER A 99 12.83 5.34 6.12
C SER A 99 12.04 5.97 7.26
N ASP A 100 10.75 5.65 7.36
CA ASP A 100 9.81 6.39 8.21
C ASP A 100 9.76 5.82 9.63
N GLU A 101 10.07 4.53 9.81
CA GLU A 101 9.87 3.81 11.07
C GLU A 101 11.15 3.12 11.55
N ARG A 102 12.01 3.87 12.25
CA ARG A 102 13.34 3.42 12.69
C ARG A 102 13.35 2.59 13.99
N GLY A 103 12.27 1.88 14.32
CA GLY A 103 12.17 1.13 15.59
C GLY A 103 11.39 -0.19 15.47
N ILE A 104 12.02 -1.30 15.85
CA ILE A 104 11.42 -2.64 15.84
C ILE A 104 10.13 -2.72 16.68
N SER A 105 10.10 -2.00 17.81
CA SER A 105 8.93 -1.96 18.69
C SER A 105 7.74 -1.26 18.03
N ILE A 106 7.98 -0.19 17.26
CA ILE A 106 6.94 0.56 16.56
C ILE A 106 6.35 -0.29 15.43
N VAL A 107 7.20 -0.96 14.66
CA VAL A 107 6.77 -1.85 13.56
C VAL A 107 5.90 -2.98 14.10
N ARG A 108 6.31 -3.63 15.18
CA ARG A 108 5.53 -4.73 15.79
C ARG A 108 4.15 -4.26 16.26
N GLU A 109 4.08 -3.12 16.96
CA GLU A 109 2.81 -2.59 17.46
C GLU A 109 1.89 -2.14 16.32
N LYS A 110 2.42 -1.48 15.28
CA LYS A 110 1.62 -1.08 14.11
C LYS A 110 1.07 -2.28 13.34
N ILE A 111 1.91 -3.28 13.07
CA ILE A 111 1.49 -4.51 12.39
C ILE A 111 0.42 -5.23 13.23
N LYS A 112 0.64 -5.36 14.53
CA LYS A 112 -0.29 -6.05 15.46
C LYS A 112 -1.64 -5.34 15.54
N ASN A 113 -1.63 -4.00 15.64
CA ASN A 113 -2.86 -3.21 15.70
C ASN A 113 -3.63 -3.26 14.38
N PHE A 114 -2.92 -3.21 13.24
CA PHE A 114 -3.53 -3.31 11.92
C PHE A 114 -4.11 -4.70 11.65
N ALA A 115 -3.40 -5.78 11.99
CA ALA A 115 -3.88 -7.14 11.83
C ALA A 115 -5.12 -7.46 12.69
N ARG A 116 -5.30 -6.77 13.81
CA ARG A 116 -6.49 -6.89 14.67
C ARG A 116 -7.70 -6.12 14.15
N GLN A 117 -7.48 -5.06 13.38
CA GLN A 117 -8.58 -4.30 12.80
C GLN A 117 -9.27 -5.18 11.75
N THR A 118 -10.56 -5.43 11.94
CA THR A 118 -11.41 -6.05 10.91
C THR A 118 -12.09 -4.94 10.13
N PRO A 119 -11.59 -4.58 8.94
CA PRO A 119 -12.20 -3.51 8.15
C PRO A 119 -13.57 -3.98 7.64
N ARG A 120 -14.60 -3.12 7.77
CA ARG A 120 -15.90 -3.35 7.13
C ARG A 120 -15.69 -3.33 5.61
N ALA A 121 -15.93 -4.44 4.91
CA ALA A 121 -15.86 -4.46 3.45
C ALA A 121 -17.13 -3.79 2.89
N GLN A 122 -16.99 -2.70 2.14
CA GLN A 122 -18.02 -2.30 1.19
C GLN A 122 -17.73 -3.03 -0.13
N ALA A 123 -18.66 -3.90 -0.54
CA ALA A 123 -18.56 -4.71 -1.76
C ALA A 123 -18.67 -3.88 -3.05
N VAL A 124 -19.21 -2.67 -2.94
CA VAL A 124 -19.39 -1.73 -4.06
C VAL A 124 -18.64 -0.46 -3.71
N ALA A 125 -17.67 -0.10 -4.55
CA ALA A 125 -16.96 1.17 -4.43
C ALA A 125 -17.83 2.33 -4.94
N SER A 126 -17.58 3.53 -4.42
CA SER A 126 -18.20 4.80 -4.82
C SER A 126 -18.07 5.08 -6.32
N ASP A 127 -17.03 4.55 -6.96
CA ASP A 127 -16.74 4.62 -8.40
C ASP A 127 -17.61 3.71 -9.29
N GLY A 128 -18.54 2.93 -8.71
CA GLY A 128 -19.40 2.00 -9.46
C GLY A 128 -18.70 0.76 -10.02
N LYS A 129 -17.38 0.60 -9.79
CA LYS A 129 -16.60 -0.59 -10.17
C LYS A 129 -16.65 -1.64 -9.06
N THR A 130 -16.87 -2.89 -9.46
CA THR A 130 -16.79 -4.05 -8.56
C THR A 130 -15.34 -4.43 -8.35
N TYR A 131 -14.90 -4.45 -7.09
CA TYR A 131 -13.58 -4.94 -6.73
C TYR A 131 -13.74 -6.29 -6.02
N PRO A 132 -12.87 -7.27 -6.31
CA PRO A 132 -12.86 -8.54 -5.60
C PRO A 132 -12.29 -8.33 -4.19
N CYS A 133 -13.00 -7.60 -3.33
CA CYS A 133 -12.61 -7.44 -1.94
C CYS A 133 -13.07 -8.69 -1.17
N PRO A 134 -12.16 -9.49 -0.58
CA PRO A 134 -12.58 -10.65 0.17
C PRO A 134 -13.38 -10.16 1.39
N PRO A 135 -14.67 -10.56 1.53
CA PRO A 135 -15.37 -10.39 2.78
C PRO A 135 -14.69 -11.36 3.74
N THR A 136 -13.97 -10.86 4.74
CA THR A 136 -13.35 -11.71 5.75
C THR A 136 -14.45 -12.48 6.47
N ARG A 137 -14.70 -13.73 6.02
CA ARG A 137 -15.49 -14.72 6.74
C ARG A 137 -15.16 -16.12 6.22
N SER A 138 -14.13 -16.75 6.79
CA SER A 138 -14.08 -18.21 6.83
C SER A 138 -15.23 -18.68 7.74
N SER A 139 -16.39 -18.95 7.15
CA SER A 139 -17.41 -19.72 7.83
C SER A 139 -18.02 -20.72 6.87
N SER A 140 -17.32 -21.82 6.69
CA SER A 140 -17.90 -23.09 6.29
C SER A 140 -17.43 -24.16 7.27
N TRP A 141 -17.71 -23.92 8.57
CA TRP A 141 -17.96 -25.04 9.48
C TRP A 141 -19.41 -25.48 9.25
N THR A 142 -19.63 -26.20 8.14
CA THR A 142 -20.81 -27.04 7.99
C THR A 142 -20.72 -28.09 9.08
N LYS A 143 -21.53 -27.96 10.13
CA LYS A 143 -21.82 -29.06 11.05
C LYS A 143 -22.37 -30.21 10.22
N GLN A 144 -21.54 -31.20 9.98
CA GLN A 144 -21.98 -32.50 9.49
C GLN A 144 -22.39 -33.29 10.73
N THR A 145 -23.68 -33.20 11.05
CA THR A 145 -24.33 -34.14 11.96
C THR A 145 -24.66 -35.39 11.15
N GLN A 146 -24.06 -36.52 11.52
CA GLN A 146 -24.72 -37.82 11.60
C GLN A 146 -24.22 -38.50 12.87
#